data_AF-A0A8J6RZN5-F1
#
_entry.id   AF-A0A8J6RZN5-F1
#
_cell.length_a   1.000
_cell.length_b   1.000
_cell.length_c   1.000
_cell.angle_alpha   90.00
_cell.angle_beta   90.00
_cell.angle_gamma   90.00
#
_symmetry.space_group_name_H-M   'P 1'
#
loop_
_entity.id
_entity.type
_entity.pdbx_description
1 polymer ?
#
loop_
_entity_poly.entity_id
_entity_poly.type
_entity_poly.pdbx_seq_one_letter_code
_entity_poly.pdbx_strand_id
1 'polypeptide(L)'
;MLNLDSFVPNEMTIAPKHPLEANMDLPIPDGRSASKEEIRLIQRRDRIPGVIKRTLPLDAQIYWEYWWCIPDRVLLEEDLELLRSDRIRQETVLSKLVWLFGGYCFGDDSELHGEKDPVYDWQKVVEFACQHNYQSYVLDIDFLPTAIKLDNRHSDGCVAVEPGHWHIEFFRLQQTEADFEIQEPKNLCSCQIWTGKPFIKNLQTGETLTRYDLWISSPGNIISSTWLR
;
A
#
# COMPACT_ATOMS: atom_id res chain seq x y z
N MET A 1 -17.34 22.22 -8.35
CA MET A 1 -16.96 21.22 -7.34
C MET A 1 -17.53 19.89 -7.79
N LEU A 2 -16.68 18.93 -8.12
CA LEU A 2 -17.11 17.54 -8.24
C LEU A 2 -17.52 17.08 -6.84
N ASN A 3 -18.73 16.54 -6.69
CA ASN A 3 -19.11 15.93 -5.43
C ASN A 3 -18.41 14.58 -5.31
N LEU A 4 -17.36 14.49 -4.50
CA LEU A 4 -16.62 13.25 -4.28
C LEU A 4 -17.49 12.17 -3.61
N ASP A 5 -18.59 12.53 -2.93
CA ASP A 5 -19.58 11.55 -2.43
C ASP A 5 -20.15 10.68 -3.57
N SER A 6 -20.17 11.21 -4.80
CA SER A 6 -20.58 10.44 -5.98
C SER A 6 -19.47 9.54 -6.54
N PHE A 7 -18.20 9.87 -6.27
CA PHE A 7 -17.06 9.12 -6.79
C PHE A 7 -16.72 7.97 -5.85
N VAL A 8 -16.34 8.24 -4.60
CA VAL A 8 -16.19 7.22 -3.55
C VAL A 8 -17.23 7.49 -2.46
N PRO A 9 -18.34 6.74 -2.42
CA PRO A 9 -19.36 6.90 -1.39
C PRO A 9 -18.78 6.78 0.01
N ASN A 10 -19.29 7.56 0.97
CA ASN A 10 -18.82 7.57 2.36
C ASN A 10 -18.89 6.19 3.05
N GLU A 11 -19.83 5.34 2.66
CA GLU A 11 -19.89 3.95 3.14
C GLU A 11 -18.70 3.09 2.70
N MET A 12 -18.04 3.44 1.59
CA MET A 12 -16.83 2.77 1.12
C MET A 12 -15.56 3.33 1.76
N THR A 13 -15.61 4.50 2.41
CA THR A 13 -14.42 5.11 3.03
C THR A 13 -14.11 4.54 4.40
N ILE A 14 -15.08 3.93 5.09
CA ILE A 14 -14.91 3.38 6.44
C ILE A 14 -14.62 1.89 6.35
N ALA A 15 -13.61 1.42 7.09
CA ALA A 15 -13.28 0.00 7.14
C ALA A 15 -14.26 -0.76 8.04
N PRO A 16 -14.55 -2.05 7.76
CA PRO A 16 -15.32 -2.88 8.66
C PRO A 16 -14.63 -2.99 10.03
N LYS A 17 -15.41 -3.20 11.09
CA LYS A 17 -14.87 -3.36 12.44
C LYS A 17 -14.17 -4.71 12.59
N HIS A 18 -13.05 -4.72 13.31
CA HIS A 18 -12.37 -5.94 13.67
C HIS A 18 -13.11 -6.67 14.79
N PRO A 19 -13.37 -8.00 14.71
CA PRO A 19 -14.02 -8.74 15.80
C PRO A 19 -13.26 -8.67 17.13
N LEU A 20 -11.94 -8.54 17.04
CA LEU A 20 -11.00 -8.43 18.16
C LEU A 20 -10.47 -6.99 18.37
N GLU A 21 -11.23 -5.97 17.99
CA GLU A 21 -10.80 -4.55 18.12
C GLU A 21 -10.37 -4.20 19.55
N ALA A 22 -11.04 -4.75 20.58
CA ALA A 22 -10.67 -4.53 21.98
C ALA A 22 -9.30 -5.11 22.38
N ASN A 23 -8.79 -6.09 21.63
CA ASN A 23 -7.51 -6.73 21.88
C ASN A 23 -6.36 -6.05 21.13
N MET A 24 -6.67 -5.11 20.23
CA MET A 24 -5.66 -4.44 19.42
C MET A 24 -4.71 -3.62 20.25
N ASP A 25 -5.08 -3.14 21.44
CA ASP A 25 -4.23 -2.35 22.35
C ASP A 25 -3.50 -3.20 23.42
N LEU A 26 -3.57 -4.54 23.34
CA LEU A 26 -2.87 -5.43 24.25
C LEU A 26 -1.36 -5.52 23.95
N PRO A 27 -0.49 -5.42 24.97
CA PRO A 27 0.96 -5.31 24.80
C PRO A 27 1.55 -6.50 24.08
N ILE A 28 2.36 -6.22 23.07
CA ILE A 28 3.07 -7.24 22.32
C ILE A 28 4.53 -6.80 22.12
N PRO A 29 5.52 -7.66 22.46
CA PRO A 29 6.92 -7.34 22.25
C PRO A 29 7.22 -7.04 20.78
N ASP A 30 8.26 -6.23 20.55
CA ASP A 30 8.81 -6.00 19.21
C ASP A 30 9.83 -7.10 18.85
N GLY A 31 10.16 -7.19 17.56
CA GLY A 31 11.14 -8.18 17.08
C GLY A 31 12.58 -7.94 17.56
N ARG A 32 12.85 -6.86 18.30
CA ARG A 32 14.16 -6.60 18.92
C ARG A 32 14.25 -7.17 20.33
N SER A 33 13.11 -7.31 21.00
CA SER A 33 13.00 -7.72 22.40
C SER A 33 12.57 -9.17 22.60
N ALA A 34 11.94 -9.80 21.60
CA ALA A 34 11.48 -11.18 21.66
C ALA A 34 11.71 -11.94 20.34
N SER A 35 11.72 -13.28 20.39
CA SER A 35 11.76 -14.10 19.18
C SER A 35 10.42 -14.08 18.44
N LYS A 36 10.42 -14.45 17.15
CA LYS A 36 9.18 -14.57 16.37
C LYS A 36 8.23 -15.60 16.99
N GLU A 37 8.75 -16.72 17.49
CA GLU A 37 7.97 -17.75 18.14
C GLU A 37 7.31 -17.25 19.44
N GLU A 38 8.02 -16.47 20.24
CA GLU A 38 7.47 -15.86 21.45
C GLU A 38 6.35 -14.86 21.13
N ILE A 39 6.58 -14.00 20.14
CA ILE A 39 5.57 -13.06 19.62
C ILE A 39 4.31 -13.81 19.18
N ARG A 40 4.46 -14.88 18.39
CA ARG A 40 3.34 -15.71 17.91
C ARG A 40 2.57 -16.35 19.07
N LEU A 41 3.28 -16.85 20.08
CA LEU A 41 2.65 -17.45 21.26
C LEU A 41 1.82 -16.43 22.04
N ILE A 42 2.32 -15.21 22.21
CA ILE A 42 1.60 -14.12 22.87
C ILE A 42 0.37 -13.73 22.04
N GLN A 43 0.50 -13.54 20.72
CA GLN A 43 -0.62 -13.22 19.84
C GLN A 43 -1.76 -14.24 19.94
N ARG A 44 -1.42 -15.53 19.92
CA ARG A 44 -2.43 -16.60 20.01
C ARG A 44 -3.09 -16.64 21.38
N ARG A 45 -2.29 -16.59 22.45
CA ARG A 45 -2.79 -16.66 23.84
C ARG A 45 -3.75 -15.51 24.14
N ASP A 46 -3.35 -14.29 23.79
CA ASP A 46 -4.07 -13.06 24.13
C ASP A 46 -5.00 -12.61 23.01
N ARG A 47 -5.02 -13.34 21.89
CA ARG A 47 -5.88 -13.10 20.73
C ARG A 47 -5.67 -11.69 20.18
N ILE A 48 -4.40 -11.32 19.99
CA ILE A 48 -3.96 -10.00 19.50
C ILE A 48 -3.91 -10.05 17.96
N PRO A 49 -4.69 -9.21 17.25
CA PRO A 49 -4.70 -9.18 15.79
C PRO A 49 -3.32 -8.97 15.17
N GLY A 50 -3.05 -9.68 14.08
CA GLY A 50 -1.90 -9.46 13.21
C GLY A 50 -2.09 -8.36 12.18
N VAL A 51 -3.19 -7.59 12.29
CA VAL A 51 -3.55 -6.52 11.36
C VAL A 51 -3.65 -5.17 12.07
N ILE A 52 -3.56 -4.11 11.28
CA ILE A 52 -3.68 -2.73 11.73
C ILE A 52 -4.55 -1.92 10.77
N LYS A 53 -5.37 -1.04 11.32
CA LYS A 53 -6.14 -0.10 10.49
C LYS A 53 -5.26 1.06 10.06
N ARG A 54 -5.21 1.33 8.75
CA ARG A 54 -4.52 2.46 8.14
C ARG A 54 -5.52 3.42 7.50
N THR A 55 -5.15 4.68 7.42
CA THR A 55 -5.97 5.74 6.85
C THR A 55 -5.21 6.42 5.73
N LEU A 56 -5.81 6.46 4.54
CA LEU A 56 -5.21 7.00 3.33
C LEU A 56 -5.98 8.23 2.86
N PRO A 57 -5.33 9.33 2.48
CA PRO A 57 -6.05 10.47 1.92
C PRO A 57 -6.59 10.12 0.53
N LEU A 58 -7.83 10.54 0.26
CA LEU A 58 -8.39 10.69 -1.09
C LEU A 58 -8.24 12.14 -1.56
N ASP A 59 -8.39 13.09 -0.63
CA ASP A 59 -8.02 14.48 -0.80
C ASP A 59 -7.56 15.10 0.55
N ALA A 60 -7.63 16.42 0.69
CA ALA A 60 -7.22 17.13 1.91
C ALA A 60 -8.20 16.99 3.10
N GLN A 61 -9.40 16.46 2.89
CA GLN A 61 -10.49 16.38 3.88
C GLN A 61 -11.11 14.99 3.99
N ILE A 62 -11.01 14.18 2.94
CA ILE A 62 -11.60 12.86 2.80
C ILE A 62 -10.48 11.83 2.85
N TYR A 63 -10.70 10.82 3.70
CA TYR A 63 -9.80 9.71 3.89
C TYR A 63 -10.54 8.40 3.71
N TRP A 64 -9.78 7.35 3.38
CA TRP A 64 -10.24 5.98 3.23
C TRP A 64 -9.47 5.08 4.20
N GLU A 65 -10.20 4.26 4.94
CA GLU A 65 -9.67 3.29 5.89
C GLU A 65 -9.59 1.90 5.28
N TYR A 66 -8.52 1.16 5.61
CA TYR A 66 -8.37 -0.25 5.29
C TYR A 66 -7.54 -1.00 6.33
N TRP A 67 -7.60 -2.33 6.31
CA TRP A 67 -6.82 -3.20 7.20
C TRP A 67 -5.57 -3.71 6.49
N TRP A 68 -4.41 -3.54 7.14
CA TRP A 68 -3.10 -3.97 6.66
C TRP A 68 -2.53 -5.08 7.56
N CYS A 69 -1.85 -6.06 6.96
CA CYS A 69 -1.15 -7.14 7.67
C CYS A 69 0.18 -6.61 8.23
N ILE A 70 0.40 -6.70 9.54
CA ILE A 70 1.66 -6.23 10.14
C ILE A 70 2.77 -7.26 9.82
N PRO A 71 3.91 -6.85 9.23
CA PRO A 71 5.05 -7.76 9.05
C PRO A 71 5.49 -8.39 10.37
N ASP A 72 5.99 -9.62 10.31
CA ASP A 72 6.40 -10.43 11.47
C ASP A 72 5.30 -10.78 12.49
N ARG A 73 4.02 -10.50 12.18
CA ARG A 73 2.87 -10.98 12.95
C ARG A 73 2.19 -12.13 12.23
N VAL A 74 1.65 -13.07 13.01
CA VAL A 74 0.71 -14.07 12.47
C VAL A 74 -0.68 -13.46 12.35
N LEU A 75 -1.41 -13.89 11.32
CA LEU A 75 -2.81 -13.58 11.08
C LEU A 75 -3.67 -14.66 11.71
N LEU A 76 -4.52 -14.25 12.66
CA LEU A 76 -5.55 -15.09 13.25
C LEU A 76 -6.66 -15.37 12.21
N GLU A 77 -7.53 -16.34 12.49
CA GLU A 77 -8.67 -16.67 11.64
C GLU A 77 -9.58 -15.44 11.39
N GLU A 78 -9.81 -14.63 12.43
CA GLU A 78 -10.58 -13.39 12.34
C GLU A 78 -9.94 -12.34 11.44
N ASP A 79 -8.61 -12.26 11.46
CA ASP A 79 -7.86 -11.34 10.61
C ASP A 79 -8.05 -11.72 9.14
N LEU A 80 -7.97 -13.02 8.83
CA LEU A 80 -8.14 -13.54 7.47
C LEU A 80 -9.57 -13.35 6.94
N GLU A 81 -10.58 -13.62 7.77
CA GLU A 81 -11.98 -13.42 7.42
C GLU A 81 -12.28 -11.94 7.15
N LEU A 82 -11.71 -11.05 7.96
CA LEU A 82 -11.81 -9.61 7.76
C LEU A 82 -11.16 -9.17 6.44
N LEU A 83 -9.92 -9.57 6.17
CA LEU A 83 -9.21 -9.21 4.94
C LEU A 83 -9.94 -9.74 3.69
N ARG A 84 -10.47 -10.96 3.75
CA ARG A 84 -11.25 -11.56 2.64
C ARG A 84 -12.55 -10.82 2.39
N SER A 85 -13.32 -10.53 3.45
CA SER A 85 -14.61 -9.87 3.33
C SER A 85 -14.48 -8.41 2.89
N ASP A 86 -13.42 -7.72 3.31
CA ASP A 86 -13.19 -6.31 2.97
C ASP A 86 -12.57 -6.09 1.59
N ARG A 87 -11.96 -7.13 1.00
CA ARG A 87 -11.25 -7.05 -0.29
C ARG A 87 -12.07 -6.40 -1.39
N ILE A 88 -13.34 -6.74 -1.53
CA ILE A 88 -14.22 -6.20 -2.60
C ILE A 88 -14.38 -4.69 -2.47
N ARG A 89 -14.52 -4.18 -1.23
CA ARG A 89 -14.62 -2.73 -0.98
C ARG A 89 -13.33 -2.04 -1.38
N GLN A 90 -12.18 -2.59 -0.98
CA GLN A 90 -10.88 -2.03 -1.29
C GLN A 90 -10.62 -1.98 -2.81
N GLU A 91 -10.86 -3.09 -3.50
CA GLU A 91 -10.72 -3.16 -4.96
C GLU A 91 -11.70 -2.23 -5.70
N THR A 92 -12.89 -1.97 -5.14
CA THR A 92 -13.84 -1.01 -5.72
C THR A 92 -13.30 0.42 -5.65
N VAL A 93 -12.70 0.82 -4.53
CA VAL A 93 -12.06 2.13 -4.39
C VAL A 93 -10.87 2.24 -5.36
N LEU A 94 -10.00 1.23 -5.39
CA LEU A 94 -8.85 1.19 -6.29
C LEU A 94 -9.25 1.19 -7.77
N SER A 95 -10.32 0.49 -8.13
CA SER A 95 -10.88 0.50 -9.49
C SER A 95 -11.27 1.89 -9.96
N LYS A 96 -11.91 2.66 -9.08
CA LYS A 96 -12.26 4.06 -9.37
C LYS A 96 -11.01 4.92 -9.52
N LEU A 97 -10.05 4.80 -8.60
CA LEU A 97 -8.80 5.57 -8.65
C LEU A 97 -7.98 5.26 -9.91
N VAL A 98 -7.84 3.98 -10.27
CA VAL A 98 -7.16 3.54 -11.50
C VAL A 98 -7.90 4.02 -12.74
N TRP A 99 -9.22 3.95 -12.77
CA TRP A 99 -10.00 4.48 -13.89
C TRP A 99 -9.78 5.99 -14.08
N LEU A 100 -9.65 6.74 -12.99
CA LEU A 100 -9.49 8.19 -13.04
C LEU A 100 -8.07 8.64 -13.38
N PHE A 101 -7.04 8.04 -12.76
CA PHE A 101 -5.66 8.50 -12.83
C PHE A 101 -4.72 7.59 -13.63
N GLY A 102 -5.16 6.37 -13.92
CA GLY A 102 -4.31 5.32 -14.44
C GLY A 102 -3.47 4.64 -13.35
N GLY A 103 -3.19 3.35 -13.56
CA GLY A 103 -2.29 2.55 -12.76
C GLY A 103 -1.01 2.21 -13.52
N TYR A 104 0.14 2.33 -12.87
CA TYR A 104 1.46 2.00 -13.41
C TYR A 104 1.96 0.75 -12.70
N CYS A 105 1.98 -0.39 -13.39
CA CYS A 105 2.36 -1.67 -12.82
C CYS A 105 3.88 -1.89 -12.85
N PHE A 106 4.45 -2.39 -11.76
CA PHE A 106 5.88 -2.72 -11.62
C PHE A 106 6.03 -4.14 -11.07
N GLY A 107 6.92 -4.92 -11.69
CA GLY A 107 7.27 -6.27 -11.32
C GLY A 107 8.79 -6.45 -11.34
N ASP A 108 9.31 -7.58 -10.84
CA ASP A 108 10.76 -7.86 -10.80
C ASP A 108 11.46 -7.66 -12.17
N ASP A 109 10.80 -8.04 -13.26
CA ASP A 109 11.33 -7.93 -14.64
C ASP A 109 10.99 -6.60 -15.33
N SER A 110 10.40 -5.65 -14.61
CA SER A 110 10.00 -4.38 -15.21
C SER A 110 11.21 -3.52 -15.53
N GLU A 111 11.37 -3.20 -16.82
CA GLU A 111 12.26 -2.11 -17.21
C GLU A 111 11.81 -0.84 -16.49
N LEU A 112 12.68 -0.33 -15.61
CA LEU A 112 12.47 0.89 -14.83
C LEU A 112 12.50 2.15 -15.71
N HIS A 113 12.33 2.04 -17.02
CA HIS A 113 12.53 3.15 -17.94
C HIS A 113 11.20 3.70 -18.47
N GLY A 114 11.17 5.04 -18.54
CA GLY A 114 10.00 5.88 -18.71
C GLY A 114 9.11 5.52 -19.90
N GLU A 115 7.83 5.87 -19.73
CA GLU A 115 6.71 5.63 -20.66
C GLU A 115 6.06 4.24 -20.61
N LYS A 116 5.85 3.70 -19.41
CA LYS A 116 4.77 2.72 -19.25
C LYS A 116 3.43 3.42 -19.47
N ASP A 117 2.66 2.94 -20.43
CA ASP A 117 1.28 3.37 -20.58
C ASP A 117 0.48 3.00 -19.33
N PRO A 118 -0.26 3.94 -18.73
CA PRO A 118 -1.12 3.62 -17.61
C PRO A 118 -2.22 2.65 -18.03
N VAL A 119 -2.54 1.71 -17.15
CA VAL A 119 -3.77 0.91 -17.27
C VAL A 119 -4.92 1.64 -16.59
N TYR A 120 -6.08 1.69 -17.23
CA TYR A 120 -7.28 2.37 -16.70
C TYR A 120 -8.37 1.38 -16.24
N ASP A 121 -7.98 0.12 -16.05
CA ASP A 121 -8.85 -0.95 -15.61
C ASP A 121 -8.12 -1.73 -14.49
N TRP A 122 -8.71 -1.74 -13.30
CA TRP A 122 -8.16 -2.45 -12.16
C TRP A 122 -8.04 -3.95 -12.39
N GLN A 123 -8.94 -4.56 -13.17
CA GLN A 123 -8.82 -5.99 -13.46
C GLN A 123 -7.54 -6.30 -14.23
N LYS A 124 -7.03 -5.37 -15.07
CA LYS A 124 -5.72 -5.52 -15.72
C LYS A 124 -4.56 -5.42 -14.74
N VAL A 125 -4.69 -4.63 -13.66
CA VAL A 125 -3.71 -4.59 -12.57
C VAL A 125 -3.69 -5.93 -11.84
N VAL A 126 -4.87 -6.50 -11.57
CA VAL A 126 -5.01 -7.82 -10.93
C VAL A 126 -4.46 -8.93 -11.83
N GLU A 127 -4.74 -8.91 -13.12
CA GLU A 127 -4.18 -9.83 -14.11
C GLU A 127 -2.65 -9.76 -14.13
N PHE A 128 -2.08 -8.55 -14.11
CA PHE A 128 -0.63 -8.34 -14.00
C PHE A 128 -0.07 -9.00 -12.73
N ALA A 129 -0.71 -8.82 -11.58
CA ALA A 129 -0.28 -9.46 -10.33
C ALA A 129 -0.38 -10.99 -10.41
N CYS A 130 -1.46 -11.52 -10.97
CA CYS A 130 -1.65 -12.96 -11.19
C CYS A 130 -0.57 -13.57 -12.09
N GLN A 131 -0.14 -12.85 -13.14
CA GLN A 131 0.97 -13.26 -14.02
C GLN A 131 2.30 -13.35 -13.26
N HIS A 132 2.47 -12.56 -12.20
CA HIS A 132 3.61 -12.62 -11.27
C HIS A 132 3.37 -13.61 -10.11
N ASN A 133 2.46 -14.58 -10.30
CA ASN A 133 2.09 -15.65 -9.37
C ASN A 133 1.31 -15.20 -8.11
N TYR A 134 0.71 -14.00 -8.08
CA TYR A 134 -0.12 -13.52 -6.97
C TYR A 134 -1.62 -13.88 -7.17
N GLN A 135 -1.96 -15.16 -7.10
CA GLN A 135 -3.35 -15.63 -7.27
C GLN A 135 -4.20 -15.42 -6.00
N SER A 136 -3.57 -15.50 -4.84
CA SER A 136 -4.14 -15.15 -3.54
C SER A 136 -3.24 -14.10 -2.91
N TYR A 137 -3.75 -12.88 -2.78
CA TYR A 137 -2.97 -11.75 -2.30
C TYR A 137 -3.71 -10.93 -1.24
N VAL A 138 -2.91 -10.21 -0.46
CA VAL A 138 -3.34 -9.07 0.35
C VAL A 138 -2.64 -7.81 -0.18
N LEU A 139 -3.23 -6.65 0.07
CA LEU A 139 -2.73 -5.37 -0.43
C LEU A 139 -2.09 -4.59 0.71
N ASP A 140 -0.86 -4.09 0.49
CA ASP A 140 -0.38 -2.92 1.23
C ASP A 140 -0.58 -1.69 0.36
N ILE A 141 -0.99 -0.59 0.96
CA ILE A 141 -1.33 0.63 0.25
C ILE A 141 -0.75 1.78 1.04
N ASP A 142 0.26 2.42 0.45
CA ASP A 142 0.83 3.64 0.97
C ASP A 142 0.34 4.84 0.17
N PHE A 143 0.13 5.96 0.86
CA PHE A 143 0.09 7.25 0.19
C PHE A 143 1.43 7.95 0.37
N LEU A 144 2.04 8.30 -0.76
CA LEU A 144 3.30 9.02 -0.80
C LEU A 144 2.99 10.47 -1.19
N PRO A 145 3.24 11.45 -0.29
CA PRO A 145 2.98 12.85 -0.56
C PRO A 145 3.96 13.40 -1.59
N THR A 146 3.64 14.59 -2.11
CA THR A 146 4.51 15.28 -3.07
C THR A 146 5.91 15.49 -2.49
N ALA A 147 6.93 15.15 -3.29
CA ALA A 147 8.33 15.29 -2.92
C ALA A 147 9.13 15.99 -4.01
N ILE A 148 10.10 16.80 -3.58
CA ILE A 148 11.06 17.49 -4.46
C ILE A 148 12.44 17.23 -3.88
N LYS A 149 13.33 16.58 -4.65
CA LYS A 149 14.70 16.24 -4.21
C LYS A 149 15.71 16.44 -5.34
N LEU A 150 16.96 16.70 -4.98
CA LEU A 150 18.06 16.65 -5.94
C LEU A 150 18.18 15.23 -6.51
N ASP A 151 18.29 15.14 -7.83
CA ASP A 151 18.43 13.87 -8.52
C ASP A 151 19.90 13.59 -8.83
N ASN A 152 20.54 12.87 -7.91
CA ASN A 152 21.94 12.50 -8.03
C ASN A 152 22.19 11.36 -9.05
N ARG A 153 21.14 10.81 -9.68
CA ARG A 153 21.27 9.68 -10.62
C ARG A 153 21.61 10.13 -12.04
N HIS A 154 21.10 11.31 -12.44
CA HIS A 154 21.08 11.74 -13.84
C HIS A 154 22.05 12.87 -14.18
N SER A 155 22.58 13.63 -13.20
CA SER A 155 23.73 14.56 -13.28
C SER A 155 23.65 15.62 -12.19
N ASP A 156 24.76 16.31 -11.93
CA ASP A 156 24.76 17.51 -11.08
C ASP A 156 23.79 18.57 -11.65
N GLY A 157 22.90 19.08 -10.80
CA GLY A 157 21.97 20.16 -11.16
C GLY A 157 20.58 19.71 -11.64
N CYS A 158 20.24 18.43 -11.51
CA CYS A 158 18.88 17.94 -11.74
C CYS A 158 18.05 17.89 -10.45
N VAL A 159 16.74 18.18 -10.56
CA VAL A 159 15.76 18.02 -9.48
C VAL A 159 14.67 17.08 -9.94
N ALA A 160 14.39 16.05 -9.14
CA ALA A 160 13.26 15.16 -9.29
C ALA A 160 12.05 15.71 -8.52
N VAL A 161 10.88 15.64 -9.14
CA VAL A 161 9.60 16.04 -8.59
C VAL A 161 8.62 14.89 -8.73
N GLU A 162 8.11 14.44 -7.59
CA GLU A 162 7.04 13.44 -7.50
C GLU A 162 5.76 14.09 -6.99
N PRO A 163 4.68 14.08 -7.78
CA PRO A 163 3.34 14.35 -7.28
C PRO A 163 2.92 13.34 -6.20
N GLY A 164 1.84 13.67 -5.49
CA GLY A 164 1.21 12.70 -4.60
C GLY A 164 0.79 11.45 -5.37
N HIS A 165 0.93 10.28 -4.77
CA HIS A 165 0.50 9.03 -5.39
C HIS A 165 0.18 7.96 -4.36
N TRP A 166 -0.67 7.03 -4.75
CA TRP A 166 -0.86 5.78 -3.99
C TRP A 166 0.08 4.72 -4.56
N HIS A 167 0.76 4.00 -3.69
CA HIS A 167 1.59 2.84 -4.01
C HIS A 167 0.95 1.60 -3.42
N ILE A 168 0.56 0.68 -4.28
CA ILE A 168 -0.14 -0.56 -3.92
C ILE A 168 0.83 -1.71 -4.14
N GLU A 169 1.14 -2.47 -3.09
CA GLU A 169 1.96 -3.67 -3.16
C GLU A 169 1.12 -4.92 -2.96
N PHE A 170 1.40 -5.95 -3.76
CA PHE A 170 0.75 -7.25 -3.67
C PHE A 170 1.61 -8.19 -2.82
N PHE A 171 0.99 -8.78 -1.80
CA PHE A 171 1.63 -9.72 -0.88
C PHE A 171 0.98 -11.07 -0.91
N ARG A 172 1.77 -12.13 -0.78
CA ARG A 172 1.25 -13.48 -0.54
C ARG A 172 1.22 -13.77 0.94
N LEU A 173 0.24 -14.58 1.32
CA LEU A 173 0.21 -15.21 2.62
C LEU A 173 0.86 -16.59 2.52
N GLN A 174 1.81 -16.87 3.39
CA GLN A 174 2.36 -18.21 3.59
C GLN A 174 1.68 -18.87 4.78
N GLN A 175 1.38 -20.17 4.63
CA GLN A 175 0.85 -20.96 5.73
C GLN A 175 2.00 -21.35 6.68
N THR A 176 1.76 -21.21 7.97
CA THR A 176 2.60 -21.73 9.06
C THR A 176 2.00 -23.00 9.65
N GLU A 177 2.62 -23.57 10.69
CA GLU A 177 2.07 -24.76 11.37
C GLU A 177 0.62 -24.61 11.84
N ALA A 178 0.18 -23.40 12.17
CA ALA A 178 -1.17 -23.15 12.69
C ALA A 178 -1.91 -21.93 12.10
N ASP A 179 -1.19 -20.96 11.53
CA ASP A 179 -1.75 -19.67 11.08
C ASP A 179 -1.17 -19.25 9.71
N PHE A 180 -1.36 -17.99 9.32
CA PHE A 180 -0.79 -17.40 8.12
C PHE A 180 0.07 -16.18 8.46
N GLU A 181 1.03 -15.86 7.60
CA GLU A 181 1.86 -14.63 7.69
C GLU A 181 2.18 -14.12 6.30
N ILE A 182 2.64 -12.88 6.19
CA ILE A 182 3.18 -12.36 4.92
C ILE A 182 4.41 -13.19 4.53
N GLN A 183 4.46 -13.61 3.27
CA GLN A 183 5.62 -14.28 2.69
C GLN A 183 6.77 -13.28 2.54
N GLU A 184 7.94 -13.66 3.08
CA GLU A 184 9.20 -12.92 2.97
C GLU A 184 10.29 -13.84 2.36
N PRO A 185 11.22 -13.34 1.53
CA PRO A 185 11.36 -11.95 1.09
C PRO A 185 10.28 -11.53 0.08
N LYS A 186 9.97 -10.23 0.08
CA LYS A 186 9.04 -9.60 -0.86
C LYS A 186 9.61 -9.64 -2.29
N ASN A 187 8.87 -10.25 -3.22
CA ASN A 187 9.09 -10.02 -4.64
C ASN A 187 8.40 -8.71 -5.04
N LEU A 188 9.00 -7.95 -5.96
CA LEU A 188 8.38 -6.71 -6.42
C LEU A 188 7.17 -7.04 -7.28
N CYS A 189 6.00 -6.66 -6.80
CA CYS A 189 4.76 -6.62 -7.58
C CYS A 189 3.89 -5.51 -7.03
N SER A 190 3.78 -4.42 -7.79
CA SER A 190 3.11 -3.21 -7.31
C SER A 190 2.41 -2.44 -8.44
N CYS A 191 1.53 -1.54 -8.03
CA CYS A 191 0.85 -0.59 -8.89
C CYS A 191 0.91 0.80 -8.25
N GLN A 192 1.29 1.81 -9.01
CA GLN A 192 1.25 3.20 -8.57
C GLN A 192 0.16 3.98 -9.29
N ILE A 193 -0.56 4.81 -8.53
CA ILE A 193 -1.63 5.68 -9.05
C ILE A 193 -1.23 7.13 -8.76
N TRP A 194 -0.84 7.86 -9.80
CA TRP A 194 -0.24 9.18 -9.67
C TRP A 194 -1.27 10.30 -9.84
N THR A 195 -1.27 11.30 -8.96
CA THR A 195 -2.17 12.47 -9.08
C THR A 195 -1.67 13.50 -10.11
N GLY A 196 -0.52 13.26 -10.74
CA GLY A 196 0.11 14.13 -11.73
C GLY A 196 1.30 13.44 -12.39
N LYS A 197 1.97 14.13 -13.32
CA LYS A 197 3.15 13.58 -14.01
C LYS A 197 4.43 13.82 -13.19
N PRO A 198 5.11 12.78 -12.69
CA PRO A 198 6.43 12.91 -12.10
C PRO A 198 7.50 13.23 -13.14
N PHE A 199 8.46 14.08 -12.79
CA PHE A 199 9.48 14.53 -13.73
C PHE A 199 10.82 14.86 -13.08
N ILE A 200 11.87 14.77 -13.87
CA ILE A 200 13.20 15.32 -13.58
C ILE A 200 13.36 16.59 -14.40
N LYS A 201 13.86 17.65 -13.77
CA LYS A 201 14.15 18.93 -14.42
C LYS A 201 15.60 19.31 -14.23
N ASN A 202 16.29 19.58 -15.34
CA ASN A 202 17.62 20.19 -15.29
C ASN A 202 17.48 21.68 -14.95
N LEU A 203 18.11 22.13 -13.87
CA LEU A 203 17.98 23.52 -13.40
C LEU A 203 18.72 24.54 -14.28
N GLN A 204 19.72 24.11 -15.05
CA GLN A 204 20.52 24.98 -15.91
C GLN A 204 19.89 25.12 -17.31
N THR A 205 19.47 24.00 -17.91
CA THR A 205 18.92 23.99 -19.27
C THR A 205 17.40 24.16 -19.30
N GLY A 206 16.72 23.85 -18.19
CA GLY A 206 15.25 23.85 -18.10
C GLY A 206 14.58 22.62 -18.73
N GLU A 207 15.36 21.71 -19.33
CA GLU A 207 14.87 20.47 -19.93
C GLU A 207 14.18 19.59 -18.89
N THR A 208 13.16 18.86 -19.31
CA THR A 208 12.32 18.03 -18.44
C THR A 208 12.14 16.63 -19.02
N LEU A 209 12.26 15.62 -18.16
CA LEU A 209 12.06 14.21 -18.48
C LEU A 209 11.01 13.61 -17.55
N THR A 210 9.94 13.03 -18.08
CA THR A 210 8.90 12.36 -17.27
C THR A 210 9.35 10.96 -16.87
N ARG A 211 9.23 10.60 -15.58
CA ARG A 211 9.61 9.27 -15.06
C ARG A 211 8.74 8.85 -13.90
N TYR A 212 8.14 7.67 -13.98
CA TYR A 212 7.22 7.13 -12.97
C TYR A 212 7.91 6.20 -11.95
N ASP A 213 9.23 6.10 -12.00
CA ASP A 213 10.05 5.26 -11.11
C ASP A 213 11.08 6.10 -10.34
N LEU A 214 10.71 7.32 -9.96
CA LEU A 214 11.63 8.21 -9.26
C LEU A 214 11.94 7.70 -7.84
N TRP A 215 10.97 7.13 -7.13
CA TRP A 215 11.09 6.65 -5.74
C TRP A 215 11.79 7.64 -4.80
N ILE A 216 11.45 8.93 -4.89
CA ILE A 216 12.05 9.98 -4.04
C ILE A 216 11.19 10.36 -2.84
N SER A 217 9.88 10.16 -2.90
CA SER A 217 8.97 10.33 -1.78
C SER A 217 9.11 9.21 -0.77
N SER A 218 8.50 9.39 0.39
CA SER A 218 8.46 8.39 1.46
C SER A 218 7.04 8.34 2.01
N PRO A 219 6.54 7.18 2.46
CA PRO A 219 5.16 7.05 2.92
C PRO A 219 4.80 8.09 3.97
N GLY A 220 3.69 8.79 3.74
CA GLY A 220 3.08 9.64 4.74
C GLY A 220 2.34 8.77 5.75
N ASN A 221 3.05 8.19 6.72
CA ASN A 221 2.44 7.29 7.70
C ASN A 221 1.40 8.03 8.57
N ILE A 222 0.12 7.87 8.23
CA ILE A 222 -1.02 8.18 9.09
C ILE A 222 -1.59 6.84 9.55
N ILE A 223 -1.05 6.32 10.65
CA ILE A 223 -1.50 5.08 11.26
C ILE A 223 -2.34 5.46 12.48
N SER A 224 -3.59 5.01 12.53
CA SER A 224 -4.44 5.13 13.72
C SER A 224 -4.12 3.97 14.67
N SER A 225 -2.92 3.93 15.24
CA SER A 225 -2.64 3.03 16.35
C SER A 225 -1.69 3.63 17.36
N THR A 226 -1.87 3.20 18.60
CA THR A 226 -1.11 3.56 19.79
C THR A 226 0.28 2.91 19.83
N TRP A 227 0.55 1.93 18.96
CA TRP A 227 1.76 1.09 18.96
C TRP A 227 3.03 1.73 18.42
N LEU A 228 2.90 2.79 17.62
CA LEU A 228 4.03 3.47 17.00
C LEU A 228 4.47 4.72 17.77
N ARG A 229 4.14 4.79 19.07
CA ARG A 229 4.64 5.83 19.99
C ARG A 229 5.81 5.35 20.82
#